data_AF-A0A2G4REJ8-F1
#
_entry.id   AF-A0A2G4REJ8-F1
#
_cell.length_a   1.000
_cell.length_b   1.000
_cell.length_c   1.000
_cell.angle_alpha   90.00
_cell.angle_beta   90.00
_cell.angle_gamma   90.00
#
_symmetry.space_group_name_H-M   'P 1'
#
loop_
_entity.id
_entity.type
_entity.pdbx_description
1 polymer ?
#
loop_
_entity_poly.entity_id
_entity_poly.type
_entity_poly.pdbx_seq_one_letter_code
_entity_poly.pdbx_strand_id
1 'polypeptide(L)' 'MVLGWTERLAAERCDMHRTQFRRAIAGTSSLPPDLSAWLLDLEAAILARPSPRKRLHDPAFQERSLSTAS' A
#
# COMPACT_ATOMS: atom_id res chain seq x y z
N MET A 1 4.20 -4.08 5.93
CA MET A 1 2.78 -3.96 5.54
C MET A 1 2.74 -3.78 4.02
N VAL A 2 2.16 -4.73 3.30
CA VAL A 2 2.22 -4.85 1.83
C VAL A 2 1.67 -3.63 1.09
N LEU A 3 0.74 -2.89 1.72
CA LEU A 3 0.12 -1.69 1.16
C LEU A 3 1.02 -0.45 1.14
N GLY A 4 2.16 -0.46 1.83
CA GLY A 4 3.10 0.69 1.89
C GLY A 4 2.56 1.91 2.63
N TRP A 5 1.49 1.77 3.41
CA TRP A 5 0.86 2.88 4.14
C TRP A 5 1.44 3.04 5.54
N THR A 6 1.53 4.28 6.02
CA THR A 6 1.72 4.54 7.45
C THR A 6 0.43 4.22 8.20
N GLU A 7 0.52 3.94 9.50
CA GLU A 7 -0.65 3.65 10.35
C GLU A 7 -1.70 4.77 10.26
N ARG A 8 -1.25 6.03 10.25
CA ARG A 8 -2.13 7.20 10.11
C ARG A 8 -2.86 7.18 8.78
N LEU A 9 -2.14 7.02 7.68
CA LEU A 9 -2.72 7.00 6.34
C LEU A 9 -3.68 5.83 6.16
N ALA A 10 -3.35 4.67 6.74
CA ALA A 10 -4.21 3.49 6.69
C ALA A 10 -5.52 3.72 7.46
N ALA A 11 -5.47 4.32 8.65
CA ALA A 11 -6.65 4.69 9.42
C ALA A 11 -7.53 5.71 8.67
N GLU A 12 -6.93 6.74 8.06
CA GLU A 12 -7.63 7.72 7.22
C GLU A 12 -8.29 7.05 6.01
N ARG A 13 -7.59 6.15 5.30
CA ARG A 13 -8.13 5.43 4.13
C ARG A 13 -9.23 4.43 4.48
N CYS A 14 -9.21 3.90 5.70
CA CYS A 14 -10.24 2.99 6.19
C CYS A 14 -11.43 3.72 6.83
N ASP A 15 -11.42 5.06 6.88
CA ASP A 15 -12.39 5.89 7.62
C ASP A 15 -12.55 5.43 9.09
N MET A 16 -11.42 5.15 9.73
CA MET A 16 -11.37 4.62 11.10
C MET A 16 -10.53 5.51 12.02
N HIS A 17 -10.90 5.52 13.30
CA HIS A 17 -10.04 6.14 14.31
C HIS A 17 -8.73 5.33 14.46
N ARG A 18 -7.59 6.03 14.55
CA ARG A 18 -6.26 5.42 14.61
C ARG A 18 -6.13 4.35 15.71
N THR A 19 -6.71 4.60 16.89
CA THR A 19 -6.69 3.63 18.01
C THR A 19 -7.45 2.35 17.67
N GLN A 20 -8.61 2.45 17.00
CA GLN A 20 -9.41 1.30 16.60
C GLN A 20 -8.66 0.49 15.53
N PHE A 21 -8.07 1.18 14.55
CA PHE A 21 -7.24 0.55 13.52
C PHE A 21 -6.04 -0.19 14.12
N ARG A 22 -5.35 0.42 15.11
CA ARG A 22 -4.24 -0.22 15.83
C ARG A 22 -4.67 -1.48 16.57
N ARG A 23 -5.82 -1.44 17.24
CA ARG A 23 -6.37 -2.61 17.94
C ARG A 23 -6.69 -3.75 16.99
N ALA A 24 -7.17 -3.42 15.79
CA ALA A 24 -7.45 -4.40 14.74
C ALA A 24 -6.17 -5.07 14.24
N ILE A 25 -5.11 -4.28 13.98
CA ILE A 25 -3.78 -4.83 13.65
C ILE A 25 -3.23 -5.70 14.78
N ALA A 26 -3.44 -5.30 16.03
CA ALA A 26 -2.99 -6.05 17.20
C ALA A 26 -3.83 -7.32 17.49
N GLY A 27 -4.87 -7.61 16.69
CA GLY A 27 -5.76 -8.77 16.89
C GLY A 27 -6.70 -8.65 18.08
N THR A 28 -6.77 -7.45 18.69
CA THR A 28 -7.62 -7.19 19.88
C THR A 28 -9.01 -6.67 19.51
N SER A 29 -9.25 -6.37 18.24
CA SER A 29 -10.57 -6.06 17.68
C SER A 29 -10.67 -6.56 16.24
N SER A 30 -11.88 -6.65 15.71
CA SER A 30 -12.12 -7.03 14.32
C SER A 30 -12.45 -5.81 13.47
N LEU A 31 -12.05 -5.84 12.20
CA LEU A 31 -12.54 -4.90 11.20
C LEU A 31 -13.94 -5.33 10.73
N PRO A 32 -14.77 -4.38 10.25
CA PRO A 32 -15.97 -4.74 9.50
C PRO A 32 -15.63 -5.69 8.34
N PRO A 33 -16.47 -6.71 8.05
CA PRO A 33 -16.20 -7.69 7.01
C PRO A 33 -15.92 -7.06 5.63
N ASP A 34 -16.71 -6.05 5.25
CA ASP A 34 -16.57 -5.36 3.96
C ASP A 34 -15.22 -4.65 3.83
N LEU A 35 -14.76 -3.98 4.90
CA LEU A 35 -13.47 -3.32 4.94
C LEU A 35 -12.33 -4.34 4.88
N SER A 36 -12.47 -5.46 5.59
CA SER A 36 -11.49 -6.54 5.54
C SER A 36 -11.37 -7.14 4.14
N ALA A 37 -12.49 -7.39 3.46
CA ALA A 37 -12.51 -7.89 2.08
C ALA A 37 -11.85 -6.90 1.12
N TRP A 38 -12.20 -5.61 1.23
CA TRP A 38 -11.59 -4.56 0.41
C TRP A 38 -10.07 -4.45 0.59
N LEU A 39 -9.56 -4.57 1.83
CA LEU A 39 -8.12 -4.54 2.10
C LEU A 39 -7.38 -5.74 1.47
N LEU A 40 -8.00 -6.93 1.50
CA LEU A 40 -7.45 -8.14 0.87
C LEU A 40 -7.43 -8.00 -0.66
N ASP A 41 -8.49 -7.47 -1.26
CA ASP A 41 -8.55 -7.21 -2.70
C ASP A 41 -7.48 -6.19 -3.14
N LEU A 42 -7.26 -5.16 -2.33
CA LEU A 42 -6.23 -4.16 -2.59
C LEU A 42 -4.82 -4.75 -2.49
N GLU A 43 -4.57 -5.58 -1.47
CA GLU A 43 -3.30 -6.30 -1.35
C GLU A 43 -3.05 -7.19 -2.57
N ALA A 44 -4.05 -7.97 -2.98
CA ALA A 44 -3.97 -8.80 -4.17
C ALA A 44 -3.70 -7.97 -5.44
N ALA A 45 -4.34 -6.81 -5.59
CA ALA A 45 -4.12 -5.92 -6.73
C ALA A 45 -2.70 -5.34 -6.76
N ILE A 46 -2.14 -4.97 -5.62
CA ILE A 46 -0.76 -4.47 -5.50
C ILE A 46 0.23 -5.59 -5.82
N LEU A 47 0.01 -6.80 -5.29
CA LEU A 47 0.87 -7.95 -5.57
C LEU A 47 0.81 -8.36 -7.05
N ALA A 48 -0.36 -8.29 -7.69
CA ALA A 48 -0.52 -8.56 -9.11
C ALA A 48 0.12 -7.47 -10.00
N ARG A 49 0.29 -6.25 -9.47
CA ARG A 49 0.77 -5.07 -10.22
C ARG A 49 1.77 -4.26 -9.38
N PRO A 50 2.94 -4.83 -9.05
CA PRO A 50 3.86 -4.26 -8.07
C PRO A 50 4.54 -2.96 -8.55
N SER A 51 4.48 -2.66 -9.85
CA SER A 51 5.01 -1.42 -10.40
C SER A 51 4.08 -0.86 -11.49
N PRO A 52 3.92 0.49 -11.56
CA PRO A 52 3.37 1.11 -12.75
C PRO A 52 4.17 0.60 -13.95
N ARG A 53 3.49 0.26 -15.05
CA ARG A 53 4.17 -0.09 -16.30
C ARG A 53 5.26 0.95 -16.53
N LYS A 54 6.52 0.55 -16.43
CA LYS A 54 7.64 1.40 -16.80
C LYS A 54 7.35 1.82 -18.23
N ARG A 55 7.10 3.11 -18.45
CA ARG A 55 7.19 3.67 -19.79
C ARG A 55 8.65 3.46 -20.18
N LEU A 56 8.92 2.45 -21.00
CA LEU A 56 10.29 2.10 -21.42
C LEU A 56 11.01 3.30 -22.08
N HIS A 57 10.23 4.29 -22.53
CA HIS A 57 10.66 5.53 -23.18
C HIS A 57 10.37 6.81 -22.37
N ASP A 58 10.23 6.74 -21.04
CA ASP A 58 10.13 7.96 -20.23
C ASP A 58 11.53 8.55 -19.97
N PRO A 59 11.84 9.76 -20.49
CA PRO A 59 13.15 10.37 -20.30
C PRO A 59 13.50 10.59 -18.81
N ALA A 60 12.50 10.75 -17.93
CA ALA A 60 12.74 10.90 -16.49
C ALA A 60 13.27 9.63 -15.80
N PHE A 61 13.09 8.44 -16.40
CA PHE A 61 13.58 7.18 -15.84
C PHE A 61 14.97 6.78 -16.36
N GLN A 62 15.37 7.28 -17.54
CA GLN A 62 16.68 6.97 -18.13
C GLN A 62 17.86 7.56 -17.34
N GLU A 63 17.74 8.76 -16.78
CA GLU A 63 18.84 9.42 -16.05
C GLU A 63 19.27 8.66 -14.79
N ARG A 64 18.37 7.95 -14.11
CA ARG A 64 18.69 7.27 -12.84
C ARG A 64 19.40 5.93 -13.01
N SER A 65 19.33 5.30 -14.18
CA SER A 65 19.91 3.97 -14.39
C SER A 65 21.38 4.02 -14.82
N LEU A 66 21.87 5.19 -15.26
CA LEU A 66 23.25 5.39 -15.71
C LEU A 66 24.17 5.97 -14.62
N SER A 67 23.62 6.48 -13.51
CA SER A 67 24.40 7.14 -12.46
C SER A 67 24.94 6.21 -11.35
N THR A 68 24.68 4.91 -11.41
CA THR A 68 25.17 3.93 -10.39
C THR A 68 26.30 3.03 -10.91
N ALA A 69 26.86 3.34 -12.08
CA ALA A 69 27.94 2.58 -12.71
C ALA A 69 29.24 3.39 -12.86
N SER A 70 29.61 4.18 -11.84
CA SER A 70 30.93 4.82 -11.76
C SER A 70 31.50 4.71 -10.36
#